data_AF-A0A7Y1YJN1-F1
#
_entry.id   AF-A0A7Y1YJN1-F1
#
_cell.length_a   1.000
_cell.length_b   1.000
_cell.length_c   1.000
_cell.angle_alpha   90.00
_cell.angle_beta   90.00
_cell.angle_gamma   90.00
#
_symmetry.space_group_name_H-M   'P 1'
#
loop_
_entity.id
_entity.type
_entity.pdbx_description
1 polymer ?
#
loop_
_entity_poly.entity_id
_entity_poly.type
_entity_poly.pdbx_seq_one_letter_code
_entity_poly.pdbx_strand_id
1 'polypeptide(L)'
;MKSEIFEVTIDQGHSIIIPAGHAEPFLESKDNRVKVEASFKDKKIIIHSKIQKDRSGNYRITFGKQNQKALGIFPSDYFNLQFFEDTSKYGVDMPDELQAVLDTDSEAFEIFESFTPGKQRSIIYMISRYKNSQTKIDKSLILTDNIKRGIRDNKELLK
;
A
#
# COMPACT_ATOMS: atom_id res chain seq x y z
N MET A 1 -7.33 -12.49 10.75
CA MET A 1 -6.22 -13.46 10.98
C MET A 1 -4.90 -12.72 11.25
N LYS A 2 -3.94 -13.30 12.01
CA LYS A 2 -2.59 -12.75 12.21
C LYS A 2 -1.53 -13.86 12.30
N SER A 3 -0.29 -13.58 11.92
CA SER A 3 0.85 -14.50 12.06
C SER A 3 1.54 -14.33 13.41
N GLU A 4 2.44 -15.25 13.74
CA GLU A 4 3.53 -14.99 14.69
C GLU A 4 4.45 -13.87 14.17
N ILE A 5 5.22 -13.28 15.09
CA ILE A 5 6.29 -12.34 14.71
C ILE A 5 7.47 -13.16 14.17
N PHE A 6 8.06 -12.71 13.07
CA PHE A 6 9.21 -13.37 12.46
C PHE A 6 10.25 -12.36 11.99
N GLU A 7 11.53 -12.75 12.10
CA GLU A 7 12.66 -11.93 11.72
C GLU A 7 12.97 -12.08 10.23
N VAL A 8 13.34 -10.96 9.60
CA VAL A 8 13.69 -10.87 8.19
C VAL A 8 14.81 -9.86 7.95
N THR A 9 15.35 -9.85 6.75
CA THR A 9 16.28 -8.82 6.26
C THR A 9 15.93 -8.40 4.83
N ILE A 10 16.51 -7.30 4.35
CA ILE A 10 16.28 -6.81 2.98
C ILE A 10 16.99 -7.73 1.99
N ASP A 11 16.25 -8.22 0.99
CA ASP A 11 16.77 -8.96 -0.15
C ASP A 11 16.62 -8.16 -1.45
N GLN A 12 17.65 -8.23 -2.30
CA GLN A 12 17.70 -7.55 -3.61
C GLN A 12 17.35 -6.04 -3.55
N GLY A 13 17.66 -5.38 -2.43
CA GLY A 13 17.53 -3.94 -2.20
C GLY A 13 16.10 -3.41 -1.99
N HIS A 14 15.07 -4.13 -2.40
CA HIS A 14 13.67 -3.66 -2.37
C HIS A 14 12.65 -4.73 -1.99
N SER A 15 13.08 -5.94 -1.65
CA SER A 15 12.20 -7.04 -1.32
C SER A 15 12.59 -7.70 -0.01
N ILE A 16 11.72 -8.54 0.50
CA ILE A 16 11.97 -9.38 1.66
C ILE A 16 11.50 -10.78 1.29
N ILE A 17 12.30 -11.80 1.59
CA ILE A 17 11.88 -13.20 1.48
C ILE A 17 11.07 -13.56 2.73
N ILE A 18 9.90 -14.15 2.52
CA ILE A 18 8.99 -14.56 3.59
C ILE A 18 9.03 -16.08 3.73
N PRO A 19 9.27 -16.62 4.94
CA PRO A 19 9.18 -18.06 5.17
C PRO A 19 7.77 -18.60 4.84
N ALA A 20 7.72 -19.76 4.18
CA ALA A 20 6.47 -20.35 3.68
C ALA A 20 5.38 -20.47 4.76
N GLY A 21 5.75 -20.93 5.97
CA GLY A 21 4.80 -21.08 7.08
C GLY A 21 4.13 -19.77 7.54
N HIS A 22 4.72 -18.60 7.25
CA HIS A 22 4.11 -17.30 7.51
C HIS A 22 3.36 -16.72 6.30
N ALA A 23 3.74 -17.11 5.07
CA ALA A 23 3.13 -16.61 3.85
C ALA A 23 1.85 -17.38 3.47
N GLU A 24 1.91 -18.72 3.50
CA GLU A 24 0.88 -19.62 2.98
C GLU A 24 -0.51 -19.42 3.59
N PRO A 25 -0.65 -19.21 4.92
CA PRO A 25 -1.96 -18.94 5.51
C PRO A 25 -2.64 -17.69 4.92
N PHE A 26 -1.88 -16.75 4.34
CA PHE A 26 -2.39 -15.49 3.80
C PHE A 26 -2.54 -15.49 2.28
N LEU A 27 -2.25 -16.60 1.59
CA LEU A 27 -2.40 -16.69 0.12
C LEU A 27 -3.87 -16.82 -0.32
N GLU A 28 -4.78 -17.17 0.58
CA GLU A 28 -6.21 -17.24 0.31
C GLU A 28 -6.92 -15.88 0.48
N SER A 29 -6.19 -14.82 0.88
CA SER A 29 -6.75 -13.48 1.06
C SER A 29 -7.06 -12.79 -0.28
N LYS A 30 -7.95 -11.79 -0.25
CA LYS A 30 -8.29 -10.97 -1.43
C LYS A 30 -7.02 -10.38 -2.06
N ASP A 31 -6.73 -10.77 -3.30
CA ASP A 31 -5.52 -10.41 -4.07
C ASP A 31 -4.17 -10.82 -3.46
N ASN A 32 -4.13 -11.80 -2.55
CA ASN A 32 -2.95 -12.25 -1.79
C ASN A 32 -2.30 -11.07 -1.02
N ARG A 33 -3.12 -10.16 -0.51
CA ARG A 33 -2.66 -8.97 0.21
C ARG A 33 -2.67 -9.17 1.71
N VAL A 34 -1.70 -8.54 2.35
CA VAL A 34 -1.51 -8.56 3.79
C VAL A 34 -1.22 -7.15 4.29
N LYS A 35 -1.77 -6.86 5.46
CA LYS A 35 -1.28 -5.76 6.28
C LYS A 35 -0.04 -6.27 7.03
N VAL A 36 1.03 -5.50 6.96
CA VAL A 36 2.32 -5.86 7.55
C VAL A 36 2.66 -4.81 8.59
N GLU A 37 2.87 -5.26 9.81
CA GLU A 37 3.52 -4.46 10.84
C GLU A 37 5.00 -4.80 10.84
N ALA A 38 5.85 -3.80 10.62
CA ALA A 38 7.30 -3.94 10.67
C ALA A 38 7.84 -3.16 11.86
N SER A 39 8.74 -3.76 12.63
CA SER A 39 9.34 -3.13 13.81
C SER A 39 10.84 -3.36 13.88
N PHE A 40 11.57 -2.32 14.26
CA PHE A 40 13.01 -2.33 14.49
C PHE A 40 13.33 -1.36 15.61
N LYS A 41 13.91 -1.87 16.71
CA LYS A 41 14.15 -1.09 17.95
C LYS A 41 12.83 -0.48 18.46
N ASP A 42 12.79 0.83 18.65
CA ASP A 42 11.64 1.61 19.11
C ASP A 42 10.69 2.03 17.97
N LYS A 43 11.04 1.75 16.71
CA LYS A 43 10.26 2.17 15.55
C LYS A 43 9.34 1.06 15.07
N LYS A 44 8.12 1.46 14.70
CA LYS A 44 7.11 0.61 14.08
C LYS A 44 6.49 1.33 12.89
N ILE A 45 6.31 0.61 11.79
CA ILE A 45 5.54 1.09 10.64
C ILE A 45 4.51 0.05 10.23
N ILE A 46 3.44 0.52 9.59
CA ILE A 46 2.39 -0.32 9.03
C ILE A 46 2.37 -0.09 7.53
N ILE A 47 2.33 -1.17 6.76
CA ILE A 47 2.24 -1.12 5.30
C ILE A 47 1.25 -2.16 4.78
N HIS A 48 0.80 -1.98 3.54
CA HIS A 48 0.03 -2.97 2.80
C HIS A 48 0.86 -3.52 1.65
N SER A 49 1.00 -4.83 1.58
CA SER A 49 1.82 -5.51 0.57
C SER A 49 1.08 -6.69 -0.05
N LYS A 50 1.45 -7.02 -1.29
CA LYS A 50 1.04 -8.26 -1.95
C LYS A 50 2.12 -9.32 -1.73
N ILE A 51 1.72 -10.51 -1.32
CA ILE A 51 2.59 -11.69 -1.32
C ILE A 51 2.73 -12.17 -2.76
N GLN A 52 3.98 -12.30 -3.22
CA GLN A 52 4.34 -12.73 -4.56
C GLN A 52 5.19 -13.99 -4.47
N LYS A 53 4.91 -14.98 -5.31
CA LYS A 53 5.77 -16.16 -5.48
C LYS A 53 6.73 -15.89 -6.64
N ASP A 54 8.03 -15.98 -6.39
CA ASP A 54 9.04 -15.86 -7.44
C ASP A 54 9.20 -17.16 -8.25
N ARG A 55 10.00 -17.10 -9.32
CA ARG A 55 10.25 -18.27 -10.19
C ARG A 55 10.97 -19.41 -9.48
N SER A 56 11.68 -19.12 -8.39
CA SER A 56 12.37 -20.10 -7.55
C SER A 56 11.46 -20.70 -6.47
N GLY A 57 10.20 -20.26 -6.40
CA GLY A 57 9.21 -20.73 -5.44
C GLY A 57 9.21 -19.99 -4.11
N ASN A 58 10.05 -18.99 -3.92
CA ASN A 58 10.08 -18.22 -2.67
C ASN A 58 8.93 -17.21 -2.64
N TYR A 59 8.37 -17.00 -1.45
CA TYR A 59 7.41 -15.93 -1.20
C TYR A 59 8.12 -14.64 -0.86
N ARG A 60 7.61 -13.53 -1.39
CA ARG A 60 8.21 -12.20 -1.26
C ARG A 60 7.15 -11.13 -1.06
N ILE A 61 7.56 -10.06 -0.37
CA ILE A 61 6.85 -8.78 -0.39
C ILE A 61 7.81 -7.66 -0.80
N THR A 62 7.26 -6.59 -1.37
CA THR A 62 8.02 -5.37 -1.60
C THR A 62 8.23 -4.60 -0.30
N PHE A 63 9.46 -4.14 -0.08
CA PHE A 63 9.83 -3.25 1.03
C PHE A 63 10.81 -2.18 0.52
N GLY A 64 10.25 -1.14 -0.09
CA GLY A 64 11.01 -0.11 -0.79
C GLY A 64 11.79 0.82 0.14
N LYS A 65 12.64 1.67 -0.46
CA LYS A 65 13.52 2.62 0.26
C LYS A 65 12.77 3.56 1.22
N GLN A 66 11.53 3.93 0.90
CA GLN A 66 10.70 4.76 1.78
C GLN A 66 10.42 4.05 3.12
N ASN A 67 10.06 2.77 3.06
CA ASN A 67 9.78 1.96 4.25
C ASN A 67 11.06 1.67 5.03
N GLN A 68 12.17 1.38 4.34
CA GLN A 68 13.49 1.21 4.96
C GLN A 68 13.91 2.46 5.74
N LYS A 69 13.78 3.64 5.13
CA LYS A 69 14.08 4.93 5.77
C LYS A 69 13.14 5.24 6.93
N ALA A 70 11.83 4.93 6.79
CA ALA A 70 10.84 5.15 7.84
C ALA A 70 11.12 4.27 9.07
N LEU A 71 11.47 3.01 8.85
CA LEU A 71 11.83 2.07 9.92
C LEU A 71 13.25 2.30 10.46
N GLY A 72 14.12 2.97 9.70
CA GLY A 72 15.48 3.31 10.10
C GLY A 72 16.45 2.13 10.01
N ILE A 73 16.28 1.27 9.00
CA ILE A 73 17.09 0.07 8.75
C ILE A 73 18.03 0.25 7.56
N PHE A 74 19.14 -0.48 7.58
CA PHE A 74 20.08 -0.68 6.48
C PHE A 74 19.93 -2.09 5.89
N PRO A 75 20.45 -2.37 4.67
CA PRO A 75 20.25 -3.67 4.01
C PRO A 75 20.71 -4.90 4.80
N SER A 76 21.67 -4.76 5.71
CA SER A 76 22.19 -5.84 6.55
C SER A 76 21.50 -5.97 7.90
N ASP A 77 20.56 -5.08 8.23
CA ASP A 77 19.82 -5.16 9.48
C ASP A 77 18.78 -6.27 9.43
N TYR A 78 18.61 -6.92 10.57
CA TYR A 78 17.51 -7.83 10.83
C TYR A 78 16.40 -7.08 11.58
N PHE A 79 15.16 -7.30 11.20
CA PHE A 79 14.00 -6.64 11.79
C PHE A 79 12.79 -7.57 11.78
N ASN A 80 11.81 -7.22 12.61
CA ASN A 80 10.64 -8.06 12.84
C ASN A 80 9.49 -7.66 11.93
N LEU A 81 8.81 -8.65 11.37
CA LEU A 81 7.52 -8.51 10.69
C LEU A 81 6.43 -9.31 11.42
N GLN A 82 5.21 -8.82 11.30
CA GLN A 82 4.00 -9.58 11.59
C GLN A 82 2.97 -9.33 10.51
N PHE A 83 2.36 -10.41 10.01
CA PHE A 83 1.29 -10.33 9.02
C PHE A 83 -0.06 -10.32 9.69
N PHE A 84 -0.94 -9.54 9.10
CA PHE A 84 -2.35 -9.43 9.44
C PHE A 84 -3.15 -9.53 8.15
N GLU A 85 -4.36 -10.07 8.28
CA GLU A 85 -5.34 -10.03 7.21
C GLU A 85 -5.58 -8.59 6.75
N ASP A 86 -5.54 -8.36 5.44
CA ASP A 86 -5.82 -7.04 4.88
C ASP A 86 -7.33 -6.85 4.74
N THR A 87 -7.92 -6.15 5.71
CA THR A 87 -9.35 -5.83 5.73
C THR A 87 -9.67 -4.48 5.08
N SER A 88 -8.69 -3.81 4.46
CA SER A 88 -8.93 -2.53 3.80
C SER A 88 -9.72 -2.70 2.52
N LYS A 89 -10.68 -1.80 2.25
CA LYS A 89 -11.56 -1.88 1.07
C LYS A 89 -10.75 -1.92 -0.23
N TYR A 90 -9.73 -1.06 -0.32
CA TYR A 90 -8.91 -0.86 -1.51
C TYR A 90 -7.54 -1.57 -1.44
N GLY A 91 -7.23 -2.33 -0.38
CA GLY A 91 -5.91 -2.93 -0.18
C GLY A 91 -4.82 -1.92 0.21
N VAL A 92 -5.21 -0.71 0.62
CA VAL A 92 -4.38 0.43 1.08
C VAL A 92 -5.21 1.33 2.00
N ASP A 93 -4.53 2.14 2.82
CA ASP A 93 -5.18 3.16 3.64
C ASP A 93 -5.68 4.33 2.78
N MET A 94 -6.98 4.61 2.88
CA MET A 94 -7.64 5.73 2.22
C MET A 94 -7.40 7.02 3.03
N PRO A 95 -6.83 8.10 2.46
CA PRO A 95 -6.75 9.38 3.13
C PRO A 95 -8.12 9.97 3.38
N ASP A 96 -8.35 10.47 4.59
CA ASP A 96 -9.58 11.16 4.99
C ASP A 96 -9.91 12.31 4.02
N GLU A 97 -8.90 13.02 3.52
CA GLU A 97 -9.09 14.13 2.59
C GLU A 97 -9.61 13.68 1.22
N LEU A 98 -9.11 12.57 0.69
CA LEU A 98 -9.61 12.02 -0.57
C LEU A 98 -11.02 11.46 -0.38
N GLN A 99 -11.26 10.78 0.74
CA GLN A 99 -12.57 10.22 1.06
C GLN A 99 -13.62 11.33 1.16
N ALA A 100 -13.33 12.40 1.91
CA ALA A 100 -14.23 13.53 2.05
C ALA A 100 -14.57 14.19 0.70
N VAL A 101 -13.59 14.36 -0.19
CA VAL A 101 -13.84 14.92 -1.53
C VAL A 101 -14.76 14.00 -2.34
N LEU A 102 -14.50 12.69 -2.35
CA LEU A 102 -15.35 11.72 -3.07
C LEU A 102 -16.76 11.64 -2.48
N ASP A 103 -16.91 11.72 -1.15
CA ASP A 103 -18.21 11.71 -0.47
C ASP A 103 -19.08 12.91 -0.88
N THR A 104 -18.45 14.03 -1.25
CA THR A 104 -19.14 15.25 -1.73
C THR A 104 -19.39 15.29 -3.24
N ASP A 105 -18.79 14.39 -4.01
CA ASP A 105 -18.86 14.36 -5.48
C ASP A 105 -19.22 12.95 -5.97
N SER A 106 -20.53 12.66 -5.98
CA SER A 106 -21.06 11.32 -6.28
C SER A 106 -20.65 10.82 -7.67
N GLU A 107 -20.60 11.71 -8.67
CA GLU A 107 -20.15 11.35 -10.03
C GLU A 107 -18.69 10.91 -10.03
N ALA A 108 -17.81 11.66 -9.36
CA ALA A 108 -16.40 11.28 -9.24
C ALA A 108 -16.23 9.98 -8.44
N PHE A 109 -17.02 9.77 -7.38
CA PHE A 109 -17.02 8.53 -6.61
C PHE A 109 -17.41 7.32 -7.45
N GLU A 110 -18.50 7.39 -8.21
CA GLU A 110 -18.92 6.30 -9.10
C GLU A 110 -17.84 5.96 -10.14
N ILE A 111 -17.21 6.98 -10.73
CA ILE A 111 -16.09 6.80 -11.65
C ILE A 111 -14.90 6.13 -10.95
N PHE A 112 -14.55 6.58 -9.74
CA PHE A 112 -13.46 5.98 -8.96
C PHE A 112 -13.76 4.52 -8.60
N GLU A 113 -14.98 4.20 -8.20
CA GLU A 113 -15.43 2.84 -7.88
C GLU A 113 -15.44 1.93 -9.12
N SER A 114 -15.66 2.48 -10.32
CA SER A 114 -15.62 1.73 -11.57
C SER A 114 -14.22 1.30 -12.02
N PHE A 115 -13.17 1.88 -11.43
CA PHE A 115 -11.80 1.54 -11.78
C PHE A 115 -11.39 0.15 -11.27
N THR A 116 -10.39 -0.44 -11.94
CA THR A 116 -9.78 -1.67 -11.44
C THR A 116 -9.17 -1.44 -10.05
N PRO A 117 -9.13 -2.47 -9.17
CA PRO A 117 -8.52 -2.34 -7.84
C PRO A 117 -7.08 -1.80 -7.88
N GLY A 118 -6.32 -2.13 -8.93
CA GLY A 118 -4.98 -1.60 -9.14
C GLY A 118 -4.95 -0.09 -9.41
N LYS A 119 -5.91 0.41 -10.19
CA LYS A 119 -6.04 1.83 -10.51
C LYS A 119 -6.53 2.64 -9.30
N GLN A 120 -7.49 2.11 -8.55
CA GLN A 120 -7.95 2.70 -7.27
C GLN A 120 -6.76 2.87 -6.31
N ARG A 121 -5.98 1.81 -6.10
CA ARG A 121 -4.75 1.84 -5.27
C ARG A 121 -3.75 2.88 -5.76
N SER A 122 -3.52 2.96 -7.06
CA SER A 122 -2.60 3.93 -7.65
C SER A 122 -3.04 5.36 -7.33
N ILE A 123 -4.34 5.66 -7.46
CA ILE A 123 -4.92 6.97 -7.16
C ILE A 123 -4.75 7.29 -5.67
N ILE A 124 -5.07 6.35 -4.79
CA ILE A 124 -4.92 6.53 -3.35
C ILE A 124 -3.46 6.87 -3.01
N TYR A 125 -2.48 6.09 -3.49
CA TYR A 125 -1.06 6.37 -3.27
C TYR A 125 -0.60 7.73 -3.82
N MET A 126 -1.18 8.18 -4.94
CA MET A 126 -0.85 9.49 -5.51
C MET A 126 -1.25 10.64 -4.58
N ILE A 127 -2.31 10.49 -3.79
CA ILE A 127 -2.73 11.46 -2.77
C ILE A 127 -1.98 11.23 -1.45
N SER A 128 -1.87 9.99 -0.97
CA SER A 128 -1.25 9.66 0.33
C SER A 128 0.22 10.09 0.45
N ARG A 129 0.93 10.28 -0.67
CA ARG A 129 2.33 10.75 -0.66
C ARG A 129 2.50 12.19 -0.15
N TYR A 130 1.45 13.01 -0.19
CA TYR A 130 1.49 14.39 0.29
C TYR A 130 1.30 14.41 1.81
N LYS A 131 2.13 15.19 2.52
CA LYS A 131 2.10 15.25 3.99
C LYS A 131 1.10 16.26 4.53
N ASN A 132 0.90 17.37 3.81
CA ASN A 132 0.03 18.46 4.24
C ASN A 132 -1.42 18.16 3.83
N SER A 133 -2.35 18.33 4.76
CA SER A 133 -3.77 18.04 4.57
C SER A 133 -4.40 18.90 3.46
N GLN A 134 -4.15 20.22 3.45
CA GLN A 134 -4.63 21.12 2.40
C GLN A 134 -4.14 20.67 1.02
N THR A 135 -2.86 20.30 0.90
CA THR A 135 -2.32 19.78 -0.37
C THR A 135 -3.02 18.50 -0.83
N LYS A 136 -3.41 17.60 0.09
CA LYS A 136 -4.17 16.41 -0.28
C LYS A 136 -5.58 16.76 -0.74
N ILE A 137 -6.24 17.73 -0.10
CA ILE A 137 -7.56 18.23 -0.51
C ILE A 137 -7.47 18.80 -1.93
N ASP A 138 -6.55 19.75 -2.15
CA ASP A 138 -6.37 20.40 -3.45
C ASP A 138 -6.09 19.38 -4.56
N LYS A 139 -5.24 18.38 -4.28
CA LYS A 139 -4.90 17.32 -5.23
C LYS A 139 -6.05 16.35 -5.46
N SER A 140 -6.89 16.11 -4.46
CA SER A 140 -8.08 15.29 -4.59
C SER A 140 -9.13 15.98 -5.45
N LEU A 141 -9.31 17.30 -5.33
CA LEU A 141 -10.21 18.09 -6.18
C LEU A 141 -9.76 18.09 -7.65
N ILE A 142 -8.46 18.29 -7.91
CA ILE A 142 -7.91 18.21 -9.27
C ILE A 142 -8.12 16.81 -9.86
N LEU A 143 -7.86 15.77 -9.05
CA LEU A 143 -8.07 14.38 -9.44
C LEU A 143 -9.53 14.13 -9.83
N THR A 144 -10.50 14.54 -9.01
CA THR A 144 -11.92 14.28 -9.28
C THR A 144 -12.42 15.02 -10.52
N ASP A 145 -11.98 16.27 -10.76
CA ASP A 145 -12.27 16.99 -12.02
C ASP A 145 -11.71 16.24 -13.25
N ASN A 146 -10.44 15.83 -13.17
CA ASN A 146 -9.76 15.16 -14.28
C ASN A 146 -10.41 13.80 -14.63
N ILE A 147 -10.78 12.99 -13.64
CA ILE A 147 -11.44 11.69 -13.92
C ILE A 147 -12.84 11.88 -14.51
N LYS A 148 -13.58 12.93 -14.14
CA LYS A 148 -14.88 13.27 -14.75
C LYS A 148 -14.72 13.71 -16.21
N ARG A 149 -13.63 14.42 -16.51
CA ARG A 149 -13.23 14.79 -17.88
C ARG A 149 -12.69 13.61 -18.71
N GLY A 150 -12.70 12.40 -18.17
CA GLY A 150 -12.24 11.20 -18.85
C GLY A 150 -10.71 11.01 -18.86
N ILE A 151 -9.94 11.83 -18.13
CA ILE A 151 -8.50 11.66 -18.04
C ILE A 151 -8.21 10.41 -17.20
N ARG A 152 -7.52 9.45 -17.81
CA ARG A 152 -7.13 8.19 -17.18
C ARG A 152 -5.63 8.00 -17.04
N ASP A 153 -4.77 8.83 -17.66
CA ASP A 153 -3.32 8.71 -17.49
C ASP A 153 -2.89 9.21 -16.10
N ASN A 154 -2.22 8.34 -15.32
CA ASN A 154 -1.68 8.67 -14.00
C ASN A 154 -0.78 9.91 -14.00
N LYS A 155 -0.09 10.21 -15.09
CA LYS A 155 0.81 11.38 -15.19
C LYS A 155 0.04 12.70 -15.23
N GLU A 156 -1.21 12.65 -15.67
CA GLU A 156 -2.04 13.84 -15.91
C GLU A 156 -3.10 14.03 -14.82
N LEU A 157 -3.44 12.99 -14.04
CA LEU A 157 -4.51 13.04 -13.05
C LEU A 157 -4.39 14.16 -11.99
N LEU A 158 -3.17 14.62 -11.67
CA LEU A 158 -2.93 15.65 -10.64
C LEU A 158 -2.43 16.99 -11.21
N LYS A 159 -2.51 17.15 -12.53
CA LYS A 159 -2.11 18.36 -13.25
C LYS A 159 -3.34 19.16 -13.66
#